data_AF-A0AAV6BVL3-F1
#
_entry.id   AF-A0AAV6BVL3-F1
#
_cell.length_a   1.000
_cell.length_b   1.000
_cell.length_c   1.000
_cell.angle_alpha   90.00
_cell.angle_beta   90.00
_cell.angle_gamma   90.00
#
_symmetry.space_group_name_H-M   'P 1'
#
loop_
_entity.id
_entity.type
_entity.pdbx_description
1 polymer ?
#
loop_
_entity_poly.entity_id
_entity_poly.type
_entity_poly.pdbx_seq_one_letter_code
_entity_poly.pdbx_strand_id
1 'polypeptide(L)' 'MTAGERRRLTAVARGAAPADGYVRGGTLLNVYTGELQLANVATLGERIAYVGLRDEMVGARTTVVDATGRVLVP' A
#
# COMPACT_ATOMS: atom_id res chain seq x y z
N MET A 1 -7.53 -11.55 13.55
CA MET A 1 -6.54 -10.46 13.60
C MET A 1 -6.49 -9.92 15.03
N THR A 2 -5.32 -9.91 15.65
CA THR A 2 -5.12 -9.45 17.04
C THR A 2 -5.04 -7.92 17.11
N ALA A 3 -5.14 -7.37 18.33
CA ALA A 3 -4.91 -5.94 18.55
C ALA A 3 -3.48 -5.51 18.18
N GLY A 4 -2.49 -6.38 18.41
CA GLY A 4 -1.09 -6.12 18.06
C GLY A 4 -0.88 -6.02 16.55
N GLU A 5 -1.48 -6.93 15.77
CA GLU A 5 -1.42 -6.90 14.30
C GLU A 5 -2.03 -5.61 13.73
N ARG A 6 -3.21 -5.22 14.22
CA ARG A 6 -3.85 -3.94 13.82
C ARG A 6 -2.95 -2.74 14.08
N ARG A 7 -2.30 -2.70 15.25
CA ARG A 7 -1.41 -1.59 15.61
C ARG A 7 -0.22 -1.48 14.65
N ARG A 8 0.33 -2.60 14.19
CA ARG A 8 1.43 -2.62 13.21
C ARG A 8 0.96 -2.10 11.85
N LEU A 9 -0.20 -2.54 11.37
CA LEU A 9 -0.78 -2.02 10.12
C LEU A 9 -0.99 -0.50 10.19
N THR A 10 -1.53 0.00 11.31
CA THR A 10 -1.71 1.44 11.52
C THR A 10 -0.38 2.20 11.54
N ALA A 11 0.68 1.63 12.12
CA ALA A 11 2.00 2.26 12.10
C ALA A 11 2.54 2.40 10.67
N VAL A 12 2.42 1.35 9.85
CA VAL A 12 2.79 1.39 8.42
C VAL A 12 1.93 2.40 7.66
N ALA A 13 0.61 2.36 7.83
CA ALA A 13 -0.31 3.28 7.16
C ALA A 13 -0.02 4.78 7.46
N ARG A 14 0.53 5.06 8.64
CA ARG A 14 0.91 6.42 9.06
C ARG A 14 2.31 6.84 8.59
N GLY A 15 3.11 5.93 8.02
CA GLY A 15 4.52 6.16 7.71
C GLY A 15 5.44 6.09 8.95
N ALA A 16 4.95 5.56 10.07
CA ALA A 16 5.72 5.42 11.31
C ALA A 16 6.52 4.11 11.40
N ALA A 17 6.32 3.21 10.44
CA ALA A 17 7.05 1.96 10.28
C ALA A 17 7.16 1.60 8.79
N PRO A 18 8.23 0.90 8.37
CA PRO A 18 8.36 0.48 6.97
C PRO A 18 7.35 -0.61 6.62
N ALA A 19 6.86 -0.58 5.38
CA ALA A 19 6.08 -1.65 4.76
C ALA A 19 6.99 -2.81 4.34
N ASP A 20 6.43 -4.02 4.23
CA ASP A 20 7.14 -5.17 3.66
C ASP A 20 7.20 -5.06 2.13
N GLY A 21 6.07 -4.71 1.51
CA GLY A 21 5.94 -4.50 0.08
C GLY A 21 5.29 -3.14 -0.23
N TYR A 22 5.65 -2.58 -1.38
CA TYR A 22 5.10 -1.32 -1.86
C TYR A 22 4.98 -1.30 -3.38
N VAL A 23 3.74 -1.18 -3.89
CA VAL A 23 3.45 -1.02 -5.31
C VAL A 23 3.37 0.48 -5.60
N ARG A 24 4.28 1.00 -6.43
CA ARG A 24 4.42 2.43 -6.73
C ARG A 24 3.84 2.77 -8.11
N GLY A 25 3.16 3.91 -8.19
CA GLY A 25 2.79 4.56 -9.46
C GLY A 25 1.66 3.90 -10.24
N GLY A 26 0.89 3.00 -9.63
CA GLY A 26 -0.20 2.30 -10.29
C GLY A 26 -1.47 3.14 -10.42
N THR A 27 -2.34 2.76 -11.38
CA THR A 27 -3.71 3.27 -11.46
C THR A 27 -4.66 2.25 -10.85
N LEU A 28 -5.21 2.55 -9.67
CA LEU A 28 -6.17 1.68 -9.00
C LEU A 28 -7.54 1.76 -9.67
N LEU A 29 -8.10 0.61 -10.03
CA LEU A 29 -9.52 0.49 -10.31
C LEU A 29 -10.28 0.32 -9.00
N ASN A 30 -11.01 1.36 -8.60
CA ASN A 30 -11.95 1.23 -7.50
C ASN A 30 -13.19 0.49 -7.98
N VAL A 31 -13.20 -0.83 -7.82
CA VAL A 31 -14.29 -1.72 -8.29
C VAL A 31 -15.66 -1.42 -7.67
N TYR A 32 -15.72 -0.66 -6.57
CA TYR A 32 -16.99 -0.23 -5.99
C TYR A 32 -17.62 0.96 -6.72
N THR A 33 -16.81 1.80 -7.37
CA THR A 33 -17.26 3.04 -8.03
C THR A 33 -17.05 3.01 -9.54
N GLY A 34 -16.17 2.14 -10.04
CA GLY A 34 -15.72 2.10 -11.43
C GLY A 34 -14.64 3.14 -11.77
N GLU A 35 -14.18 3.93 -10.81
CA GLU A 35 -13.21 5.00 -11.05
C GLU A 35 -11.77 4.47 -11.13
N LEU A 36 -10.98 5.07 -12.02
CA LEU A 36 -9.54 4.89 -12.11
C LEU A 36 -8.85 6.04 -11.39
N GLN A 37 -7.99 5.70 -10.41
CA GLN A 37 -7.34 6.70 -9.56
C GLN A 37 -5.86 6.36 -9.39
N LEU A 38 -4.98 7.37 -9.46
CA LEU A 38 -3.57 7.16 -9.16
C LEU A 38 -3.41 6.77 -7.69
N ALA A 39 -2.72 5.67 -7.43
CA ALA A 39 -2.49 5.21 -6.07
C ALA A 39 -1.24 4.33 -5.97
N ASN A 40 -0.63 4.37 -4.81
CA ASN A 40 0.32 3.37 -4.35
C ASN A 40 -0.37 2.43 -3.36
N VAL A 41 0.19 1.22 -3.20
CA VAL A 41 -0.33 0.22 -2.26
C VAL A 41 0.81 -0.27 -1.39
N ALA A 42 0.67 -0.13 -0.07
CA ALA A 42 1.62 -0.67 0.90
C ALA A 42 1.07 -1.92 1.58
N THR A 43 1.89 -2.95 1.72
CA THR A 43 1.53 -4.21 2.38
C THR A 43 2.41 -4.50 3.59
N LEU A 44 1.81 -5.21 4.56
CA LEU A 44 2.50 -5.77 5.71
C LEU A 44 2.02 -7.21 5.88
N GLY A 45 2.92 -8.18 5.68
CA GLY A 45 2.58 -9.58 5.49
C GLY A 45 1.52 -9.77 4.40
N GLU A 46 0.47 -10.52 4.72
CA GLU A 46 -0.63 -10.83 3.79
C GLU A 46 -1.74 -9.76 3.76
N ARG A 47 -1.48 -8.54 4.25
CA ARG A 47 -2.51 -7.49 4.37
C ARG A 47 -2.08 -6.19 3.73
N ILE A 48 -3.05 -5.51 3.12
CA ILE A 48 -2.89 -4.13 2.67
C ILE A 48 -2.95 -3.22 3.90
N ALA A 49 -1.89 -2.44 4.11
CA ALA A 49 -1.79 -1.46 5.18
C ALA A 49 -2.23 -0.07 4.73
N TYR A 50 -1.99 0.28 3.46
CA TYR A 50 -2.27 1.61 2.93
C TYR A 50 -2.57 1.58 1.43
N VAL A 51 -3.47 2.45 1.00
CA VAL A 51 -3.74 2.77 -0.40
C VAL A 51 -3.81 4.29 -0.54
N GLY A 52 -3.03 4.86 -1.45
CA GLY A 52 -3.02 6.30 -1.74
C GLY A 52 -1.66 6.79 -2.22
N LEU A 53 -1.47 8.11 -2.32
CA LEU A 53 -0.32 8.71 -3.00
C LEU A 53 0.97 8.78 -2.16
N ARG A 54 0.85 8.55 -0.85
CA ARG A 54 1.94 8.69 0.13
C ARG A 54 2.95 7.54 0.06
N ASP A 55 4.21 7.81 0.35
CA ASP A 55 5.32 6.85 0.32
C ASP A 55 6.23 6.85 1.56
N GLU A 56 5.83 7.51 2.65
CA GLU A 56 6.65 7.60 3.87
C GLU A 56 6.86 6.25 4.59
N MET A 57 6.11 5.23 4.20
CA MET A 57 6.30 3.85 4.66
C MET A 57 7.32 3.05 3.84
N VAL A 58 7.97 3.66 2.85
CA VAL A 58 9.07 3.02 2.11
C VAL A 58 10.36 3.16 2.93
N GLY A 59 10.90 2.04 3.40
CA GLY A 59 12.18 1.99 4.13
C GLY A 59 13.18 1.06 3.45
N ALA A 60 14.38 0.95 4.05
CA ALA A 60 15.50 0.17 3.49
C ALA A 60 15.19 -1.32 3.25
N ARG A 61 14.16 -1.87 3.89
CA ARG A 61 13.75 -3.29 3.76
C ARG A 61 12.48 -3.48 2.94
N THR A 62 11.87 -2.39 2.45
CA THR A 62 10.63 -2.45 1.69
C THR A 62 10.92 -2.92 0.28
N THR A 63 10.25 -3.98 -0.16
CA THR A 63 10.32 -4.44 -1.55
C THR A 63 9.40 -3.58 -2.40
N VAL A 64 9.98 -2.82 -3.34
CA VAL A 64 9.23 -1.91 -4.21
C VAL A 64 8.97 -2.56 -5.57
N VAL A 65 7.73 -2.50 -6.04
CA VAL A 65 7.33 -2.88 -7.39
C VAL A 65 6.84 -1.63 -8.12
N ASP A 66 7.45 -1.32 -9.27
CA ASP A 66 6.99 -0.24 -10.14
C ASP A 66 5.82 -0.71 -11.00
N ALA A 67 4.68 -0.04 -10.84
CA ALA A 67 3.45 -0.28 -11.58
C ALA A 67 3.05 0.90 -12.47
N THR A 68 3.99 1.79 -12.78
CA THR A 68 3.74 2.93 -13.67
C THR A 68 3.14 2.48 -15.00
N GLY A 69 2.02 3.09 -15.38
CA GLY A 69 1.28 2.73 -16.60
C GLY A 69 0.51 1.42 -16.52
N ARG A 70 0.43 0.77 -15.35
CA ARG A 70 -0.36 -0.45 -15.12
C ARG A 70 -1.58 -0.17 -14.25
N VAL A 71 -2.60 -1.01 -14.40
CA VAL A 71 -3.83 -0.96 -13.59
C VAL A 71 -3.70 -1.94 -12.42
N LEU A 72 -4.03 -1.48 -11.22
CA LEU A 72 -4.11 -2.31 -10.02
C LEU A 72 -5.55 -2.83 -9.85
N VAL A 73 -5.68 -4.14 -9.64
CA VAL A 73 -6.96 -4.83 -9.42
C VAL A 73 -6.87 -5.70 -8.15
N PRO A 74 -8.01 -5.96 -7.47
CA PRO A 74 -8.07 -6.85 -6.30
C PRO A 74 -7.73 -8.32 -6.60
#